data_AF-A0A965UKB5-F1
#
_entry.id   AF-A0A965UKB5-F1
#
_cell.length_a   1.000
_cell.length_b   1.000
_cell.length_c   1.000
_cell.angle_alpha   90.00
_cell.angle_beta   90.00
_cell.angle_gamma   90.00
#
_symmetry.space_group_name_H-M   'P 1'
#
loop_
_entity.id
_entity.type
_entity.pdbx_description
1 polymer ?
#
loop_
_entity_poly.entity_id
_entity_poly.type
_entity_poly.pdbx_seq_one_letter_code
_entity_poly.pdbx_strand_id
1 'polypeptide(L)'
;MPTSVTVTLGKDVTISGVSNARSCTVTNSASDVDVTKFGDTSRKFRKALIEQTIELECVDDPGVTVGSTFSITGTQTGNATYICTNVAESQPLDGIITYTVSGSRTI
;
A
#
# COMPACT_ATOMS: atom_id res chain seq x y z
N MET A 1 -15.18 -2.84 14.21
CA MET A 1 -14.58 -3.69 13.16
C MET A 1 -13.56 -2.84 12.42
N PRO A 2 -12.36 -3.35 12.11
CA PRO A 2 -11.41 -2.60 11.29
C PRO A 2 -12.07 -2.30 9.95
N THR A 3 -12.04 -1.03 9.54
CA THR A 3 -12.54 -0.62 8.23
C THR A 3 -11.37 -0.66 7.28
N SER A 4 -11.34 -1.64 6.38
CA SER A 4 -10.33 -1.73 5.33
C SER A 4 -10.78 -0.88 4.14
N VAL A 5 -9.93 0.06 3.73
CA VAL A 5 -10.14 0.85 2.52
C VAL A 5 -9.11 0.43 1.49
N THR A 6 -9.58 -0.11 0.38
CA THR A 6 -8.76 -0.46 -0.78
C THR A 6 -8.82 0.69 -1.79
N VAL A 7 -7.66 1.24 -2.12
CA VAL A 7 -7.55 2.29 -3.14
C VAL A 7 -6.73 1.75 -4.30
N THR A 8 -7.36 1.58 -5.45
CA THR A 8 -6.65 1.31 -6.71
C THR A 8 -6.12 2.63 -7.26
N LEU A 9 -4.82 2.74 -7.32
CA LEU A 9 -4.09 3.91 -7.75
C LEU A 9 -3.80 3.79 -9.25
N GLY A 10 -4.32 4.76 -10.02
CA GLY A 10 -4.15 4.84 -11.47
C GLY A 10 -2.95 5.70 -11.91
N LYS A 11 -3.00 6.14 -13.17
CA LYS A 11 -1.94 6.89 -13.89
C LYS A 11 -1.40 8.17 -13.23
N ASP A 12 -2.06 8.69 -12.21
CA ASP A 12 -1.67 9.94 -11.52
C ASP A 12 -0.72 9.68 -10.33
N VAL A 13 -0.30 8.43 -10.15
CA VAL A 13 0.60 8.00 -9.08
C VAL A 13 1.99 7.74 -9.62
N THR A 14 2.98 8.36 -8.99
CA THR A 14 4.40 8.15 -9.31
C THR A 14 4.99 7.18 -8.31
N ILE A 15 5.38 6.00 -8.80
CA ILE A 15 6.07 4.98 -8.03
C ILE A 15 7.56 5.10 -8.33
N SER A 16 8.37 5.28 -7.29
CA SER A 16 9.83 5.39 -7.40
C SER A 16 10.49 4.21 -6.72
N GLY A 17 11.45 3.60 -7.40
CA GLY A 17 12.14 2.38 -6.94
C GLY A 17 11.52 1.07 -7.41
N VAL A 18 10.45 1.12 -8.23
CA VAL A 18 9.85 -0.04 -8.90
C VAL A 18 9.63 0.33 -10.36
N SER A 19 10.09 -0.53 -11.27
CA SER A 19 9.91 -0.37 -12.72
C SER A 19 8.66 -1.10 -13.21
N ASN A 20 8.10 -0.62 -14.33
CA ASN A 20 7.00 -1.28 -15.05
C ASN A 20 5.74 -1.59 -14.24
N ALA A 21 5.49 -0.84 -13.16
CA ALA A 21 4.26 -0.96 -12.38
C ALA A 21 3.05 -0.52 -13.22
N ARG A 22 2.08 -1.41 -13.37
CA ARG A 22 0.87 -1.25 -14.16
C ARG A 22 -0.33 -0.89 -13.29
N SER A 23 -0.44 -1.53 -12.13
CA SER A 23 -1.50 -1.28 -11.18
C SER A 23 -0.92 -1.25 -9.77
N CYS A 24 -1.55 -0.45 -8.91
CA CYS A 24 -1.16 -0.34 -7.52
C CYS A 24 -2.42 -0.36 -6.67
N THR A 25 -2.45 -1.26 -5.69
CA THR A 25 -3.54 -1.41 -4.75
C THR A 25 -2.99 -1.17 -3.36
N VAL A 26 -3.46 -0.12 -2.71
CA VAL A 26 -3.10 0.22 -1.34
C VAL A 26 -4.26 -0.17 -0.42
N THR A 27 -3.96 -0.98 0.59
CA THR A 27 -4.93 -1.39 1.60
C THR A 27 -4.59 -0.74 2.92
N ASN A 28 -5.50 0.11 3.38
CA ASN A 28 -5.38 0.80 4.67
C ASN A 28 -6.32 0.15 5.67
N SER A 29 -5.78 -0.38 6.77
CA SER A 29 -6.53 -0.81 7.93
C SER A 29 -6.47 0.26 9.01
N ALA A 30 -7.63 0.76 9.41
CA ALA A 30 -7.77 1.70 10.53
C ALA A 30 -8.75 1.14 11.56
N SER A 31 -8.48 1.43 12.83
CA SER A 31 -9.41 1.16 13.93
C SER A 31 -9.80 2.44 14.63
N ASP A 32 -11.06 2.47 15.07
CA ASP A 32 -11.60 3.53 15.90
C ASP A 32 -11.13 3.34 17.34
N VAL A 33 -10.33 4.28 17.81
CA VAL A 33 -9.88 4.35 19.20
C VAL A 33 -10.78 5.33 19.94
N ASP A 34 -11.41 4.86 21.01
CA ASP A 34 -12.17 5.74 21.91
C ASP A 34 -11.17 6.65 22.65
N VAL A 35 -11.29 7.95 22.39
CA VAL A 35 -10.46 9.00 23.00
C VAL A 35 -11.31 9.93 23.85
N THR A 36 -12.47 9.46 24.30
CA THR A 36 -13.38 10.22 25.16
C THR A 36 -12.66 10.59 26.44
N LYS A 37 -12.57 11.89 26.72
CA LYS A 37 -11.94 12.41 27.93
C LYS A 37 -13.01 12.70 28.99
N PHE A 38 -12.58 12.69 30.25
CA PHE A 38 -13.46 13.07 31.35
C PHE A 38 -13.95 14.52 31.15
N GLY A 39 -15.28 14.71 31.04
CA GLY A 39 -15.91 15.99 30.74
C GLY A 39 -16.50 16.12 29.32
N ASP A 40 -16.29 15.13 28.44
CA ASP A 40 -16.95 15.14 27.13
C ASP A 40 -18.43 14.70 27.22
N THR A 41 -19.31 15.50 26.63
CA THR A 41 -20.77 15.25 26.56
C THR A 41 -21.16 14.20 25.52
N SER A 42 -20.23 13.76 24.67
CA SER A 42 -20.45 12.73 23.64
C SER A 42 -19.19 11.91 23.41
N ARG A 43 -19.33 10.62 23.07
CA ARG A 43 -18.19 9.74 22.75
C ARG A 43 -17.42 10.26 21.54
N LYS A 44 -16.10 10.27 21.64
CA LYS A 44 -15.19 10.66 20.54
C LYS A 44 -14.36 9.47 20.11
N PHE A 45 -14.40 9.18 18.82
CA PHE A 45 -13.59 8.14 18.20
C PHE A 45 -12.56 8.78 17.28
N ARG A 46 -11.29 8.37 17.43
CA ARG A 46 -10.21 8.77 16.52
C ARG A 46 -9.79 7.55 15.71
N LYS A 47 -9.70 7.71 14.40
CA LYS A 47 -9.10 6.68 13.53
C LYS A 47 -7.60 6.62 13.79
N ALA A 48 -7.14 5.49 14.32
CA ALA A 48 -5.73 5.14 14.36
C ALA A 48 -5.43 4.23 13.16
N LEU A 49 -4.42 4.59 12.37
CA LEU A 49 -3.90 3.71 11.33
C LEU A 49 -3.25 2.51 12.03
N ILE A 50 -3.74 1.31 11.76
CA ILE A 50 -3.15 0.08 12.27
C ILE A 50 -2.06 -0.37 11.33
N GLU A 51 -2.41 -0.48 10.04
CA GLU A 51 -1.53 -1.08 9.05
C GLU A 51 -1.86 -0.49 7.68
N GLN A 52 -0.82 -0.37 6.87
CA GLN A 52 -0.94 0.00 5.47
C GLN A 52 -0.06 -0.95 4.65
N THR A 53 -0.70 -1.74 3.80
CA THR A 53 -0.04 -2.64 2.86
C THR A 53 -0.27 -2.17 1.45
N ILE A 54 0.61 -2.62 0.56
CA ILE A 54 0.55 -2.29 -0.85
C ILE A 54 0.84 -3.53 -1.68
N GLU A 55 0.11 -3.65 -2.79
CA GLU A 55 0.34 -4.62 -3.84
C GLU A 55 0.50 -3.86 -5.16
N LEU A 56 1.58 -4.16 -5.87
CA LEU A 56 1.95 -3.58 -7.15
C LEU A 56 2.00 -4.70 -8.17
N GLU A 57 1.26 -4.56 -9.25
CA GLU A 57 1.34 -5.45 -10.39
C GLU A 57 2.28 -4.83 -11.41
N CYS A 58 3.35 -5.55 -11.76
CA CYS A 58 4.35 -5.12 -12.72
C CYS A 58 4.36 -6.07 -13.91
N VAL A 59 4.57 -5.52 -15.11
CA VAL A 59 4.81 -6.30 -16.33
C VAL A 59 6.32 -6.31 -16.54
N ASP A 60 6.93 -7.49 -16.70
CA ASP A 60 8.38 -7.66 -16.69
C ASP A 60 9.04 -7.33 -15.34
N ASP A 61 10.37 -7.50 -15.28
CA ASP A 61 11.14 -7.37 -14.04
C ASP A 61 10.91 -6.01 -13.35
N PRO A 62 10.41 -6.00 -12.10
CA PRO A 62 10.16 -4.77 -11.35
C PRO A 62 11.46 -4.10 -10.87
N GLY A 63 12.60 -4.79 -10.91
CA GLY A 63 13.89 -4.25 -10.49
C GLY A 63 13.99 -3.95 -9.00
N VAL A 64 13.09 -4.55 -8.19
CA VAL A 64 13.02 -4.41 -6.73
C VAL A 64 13.18 -5.78 -6.09
N THR A 65 13.94 -5.85 -5.01
CA THR A 65 14.14 -7.08 -4.24
C THR A 65 13.47 -6.98 -2.88
N VAL A 66 13.14 -8.14 -2.28
CA VAL A 66 12.64 -8.20 -0.91
C VAL A 66 13.66 -7.54 0.04
N GLY A 67 13.16 -6.64 0.90
CA GLY A 67 13.97 -5.80 1.79
C GLY A 67 14.33 -4.43 1.21
N SER A 68 14.17 -4.21 -0.10
CA SER A 68 14.36 -2.88 -0.70
C SER A 68 13.20 -1.95 -0.36
N THR A 69 13.52 -0.66 -0.24
CA THR A 69 12.50 0.38 -0.03
C THR A 69 12.08 0.98 -1.36
N PHE A 70 10.79 1.25 -1.50
CA PHE A 70 10.23 2.02 -2.61
C PHE A 70 9.27 3.07 -2.08
N SER A 71 9.04 4.11 -2.86
CA SER A 71 8.19 5.22 -2.44
C SER A 71 7.11 5.48 -3.48
N ILE A 72 5.96 5.93 -2.99
CA ILE A 72 4.84 6.27 -3.84
C ILE A 72 4.40 7.68 -3.50
N THR A 73 4.29 8.48 -4.55
CA THR A 73 3.94 9.90 -4.49
C THR A 73 2.75 10.18 -5.40
N GLY A 74 1.99 11.23 -5.09
CA GLY A 74 0.77 11.59 -5.87
C GLY A 74 -0.48 10.78 -5.49
N THR A 75 -0.44 10.04 -4.38
CA THR A 75 -1.60 9.26 -3.91
C THR A 75 -2.52 10.10 -3.02
N GLN A 76 -3.80 9.72 -2.95
CA GLN A 76 -4.71 10.24 -1.91
C GLN A 76 -4.25 9.89 -0.49
N THR A 77 -3.35 8.90 -0.35
CA THR A 77 -2.75 8.48 0.91
C THR A 77 -1.49 9.28 1.31
N GLY A 78 -1.06 10.24 0.49
CA GLY A 78 0.16 11.03 0.71
C GLY A 78 1.43 10.32 0.23
N ASN A 79 2.58 11.00 0.37
CA ASN A 79 3.87 10.39 0.06
C ASN A 79 4.22 9.37 1.14
N ALA A 80 4.37 8.11 0.76
CA ALA A 80 4.67 7.02 1.68
C ALA A 80 5.82 6.15 1.17
N THR A 81 6.67 5.72 2.10
CA THR A 81 7.75 4.76 1.85
C THR A 81 7.33 3.39 2.33
N TYR A 82 7.55 2.39 1.50
CA TYR A 82 7.21 1.00 1.74
C TYR A 82 8.47 0.15 1.67
N ILE A 83 8.51 -0.92 2.45
CA ILE A 83 9.51 -1.98 2.31
C ILE A 83 8.87 -3.09 1.51
N CYS A 84 9.54 -3.53 0.45
CA CYS A 84 9.16 -4.72 -0.30
C CYS A 84 9.30 -5.95 0.62
N THR A 85 8.18 -6.60 0.92
CA THR A 85 8.13 -7.79 1.77
C THR A 85 8.08 -9.06 0.93
N ASN A 86 7.54 -8.99 -0.29
CA ASN A 86 7.43 -10.14 -1.16
C ASN A 86 7.46 -9.71 -2.64
N VAL A 87 8.04 -10.56 -3.49
CA VAL A 87 7.95 -10.44 -4.94
C VAL A 87 7.54 -11.80 -5.48
N ALA A 88 6.34 -11.89 -6.03
CA ALA A 88 5.79 -13.10 -6.61
C ALA A 88 5.81 -13.02 -8.13
N GLU A 89 6.47 -13.97 -8.78
CA GLU A 89 6.44 -14.12 -10.24
C GLU A 89 5.21 -14.94 -10.65
N SER A 90 4.54 -14.51 -11.72
CA SER A 90 3.45 -15.23 -12.35
C SER A 90 3.60 -15.19 -13.87
N GLN A 91 3.44 -16.34 -14.50
CA GLN A 91 3.47 -16.50 -15.95
C GLN A 91 2.08 -16.97 -16.41
N PRO A 92 1.10 -16.06 -16.53
CA PRO A 92 -0.28 -16.42 -16.86
C PRO A 92 -0.44 -16.88 -18.33
N LEU A 93 0.46 -16.45 -19.23
CA LEU A 93 0.48 -16.78 -20.65
C LEU A 93 1.93 -16.93 -21.13
N ASP A 94 2.13 -17.79 -22.13
CA ASP A 94 3.45 -18.02 -22.72
C ASP A 94 3.99 -16.71 -23.31
N GLY A 95 5.09 -16.22 -22.72
CA GLY A 95 5.77 -14.98 -23.14
C GLY A 95 5.42 -13.69 -22.38
N ILE A 96 4.51 -13.71 -21.40
CA ILE A 96 4.25 -12.54 -20.51
C ILE A 96 4.57 -12.93 -19.08
N ILE A 97 5.63 -12.32 -18.52
CA ILE A 97 5.98 -12.46 -17.11
C ILE A 97 5.40 -11.27 -16.36
N THR A 98 4.60 -11.57 -15.33
CA THR A 98 4.03 -10.57 -14.42
C THR A 98 4.63 -10.75 -13.04
N TYR A 99 4.92 -9.65 -12.37
CA TYR A 99 5.45 -9.65 -11.02
C TYR A 99 4.49 -8.93 -10.09
N THR A 100 4.08 -9.59 -9.01
CA THR A 100 3.33 -8.96 -7.93
C THR A 100 4.30 -8.61 -6.81
N VAL A 101 4.53 -7.32 -6.61
CA VAL A 101 5.37 -6.80 -5.54
C VAL A 101 4.46 -6.40 -4.38
N SER A 102 4.62 -7.06 -3.23
CA SER A 102 3.93 -6.69 -2.01
C SER A 102 4.87 -5.92 -1.09
N GLY A 103 4.35 -4.89 -0.43
CA GLY A 103 5.10 -4.13 0.56
C GLY A 103 4.25 -3.73 1.75
N SER A 104 4.93 -3.42 2.85
CA SER A 104 4.31 -2.84 4.03
C SER A 104 4.92 -1.48 4.32
N ARG A 105 4.09 -0.57 4.82
CA ARG A 105 4.55 0.77 5.20
C ARG A 105 5.46 0.66 6.43
N THR A 106 6.65 1.25 6.33
CA THR A 106 7.49 1.49 7.50
C THR A 106 6.96 2.72 8.21
N ILE A 107 6.60 2.58 9.49
CA ILE A 107 6.09 3.66 10.34
C ILE A 107 7.25 4.58 10.76
#